data_AF-A0A966IAT1-F1
#
_entry.id   AF-A0A966IAT1-F1
#
_cell.length_a   1.000
_cell.length_b   1.000
_cell.length_c   1.000
_cell.angle_alpha   90.00
_cell.angle_beta   90.00
_cell.angle_gamma   90.00
#
_symmetry.space_group_name_H-M   'P 1'
#
loop_
_entity.id
_entity.type
_entity.pdbx_description
1 polymer ?
#
loop_
_entity_poly.entity_id
_entity_poly.type
_entity_poly.pdbx_seq_one_letter_code
_entity_poly.pdbx_strand_id
1 'polypeptide(L)'
;NQINQKEELGIAQVKGMVQMLLVFAEKNPGMVRVLLGDALLQEDERLQERINQVLDRVETSLKQSLRIAQSQHQDGAASDTAGLQSALLMSYVVGRWHRFARSGFRKLPSEGIEPSLRILLTA
;
A
#
# COMPACT_ATOMS: atom_id res chain seq x y z
N ASN A 1 -6.13 29.60 2.28
CA ASN A 1 -6.43 28.52 3.26
C ASN A 1 -7.02 27.23 2.68
N GLN A 2 -7.41 27.14 1.40
CA GLN A 2 -7.94 25.89 0.82
C GLN A 2 -6.87 24.97 0.19
N ILE A 3 -5.65 25.48 -0.04
CA ILE A 3 -4.55 24.72 -0.69
C ILE A 3 -3.93 23.74 0.32
N ASN A 4 -3.54 24.19 1.53
CA ASN A 4 -3.06 23.31 2.60
C ASN A 4 -4.06 22.20 2.99
N GLN A 5 -5.37 22.49 2.98
CA GLN A 5 -6.38 21.47 3.28
C GLN A 5 -6.44 20.38 2.21
N LYS A 6 -6.20 20.72 0.94
CA LYS A 6 -6.20 19.74 -0.15
C LYS A 6 -4.93 18.89 -0.15
N GLU A 7 -3.79 19.51 0.15
CA GLU A 7 -2.48 18.87 0.34
C GLU A 7 -2.49 17.81 1.45
N GLU A 8 -3.14 18.12 2.59
CA GLU A 8 -3.40 17.15 3.65
C GLU A 8 -4.25 15.97 3.16
N LEU A 9 -5.21 16.18 2.24
CA LEU A 9 -6.12 15.12 1.79
C LEU A 9 -5.42 14.03 0.96
N GLY A 10 -4.50 14.40 0.06
CA GLY A 10 -3.83 13.41 -0.82
C GLY A 10 -2.90 12.48 -0.04
N ILE A 11 -2.04 13.05 0.79
CA ILE A 11 -1.13 12.28 1.65
C ILE A 11 -1.91 11.53 2.74
N ALA A 12 -2.96 12.13 3.34
CA ALA A 12 -3.79 11.42 4.31
C ALA A 12 -4.53 10.23 3.67
N GLN A 13 -4.97 10.34 2.41
CA GLN A 13 -5.56 9.22 1.68
C GLN A 13 -4.57 8.07 1.51
N VAL A 14 -3.34 8.36 1.08
CA VAL A 14 -2.28 7.35 0.94
C VAL A 14 -2.00 6.66 2.28
N LYS A 15 -1.83 7.44 3.36
CA LYS A 15 -1.63 6.89 4.70
C LYS A 15 -2.80 5.99 5.14
N GLY A 16 -4.04 6.45 4.91
CA GLY A 16 -5.26 5.71 5.22
C GLY A 16 -5.36 4.39 4.45
N MET A 17 -5.02 4.38 3.15
CA MET A 17 -5.00 3.16 2.34
C MET A 17 -3.98 2.15 2.86
N VAL A 18 -2.73 2.58 3.10
CA VAL A 18 -1.69 1.68 3.61
C VAL A 18 -2.05 1.15 4.99
N GLN A 19 -2.54 2.00 5.89
CA GLN A 19 -3.01 1.58 7.21
C GLN A 19 -4.14 0.56 7.11
N MET A 20 -5.12 0.79 6.24
CA MET A 20 -6.23 -0.12 6.02
C MET A 20 -5.75 -1.50 5.55
N LEU A 21 -4.81 -1.57 4.60
CA LEU A 21 -4.23 -2.82 4.12
C LEU A 21 -3.49 -3.60 5.23
N LEU A 22 -2.75 -2.90 6.09
CA LEU A 22 -1.99 -3.53 7.17
C LEU A 22 -2.91 -4.01 8.30
N VAL A 23 -3.92 -3.23 8.68
CA VAL A 23 -4.92 -3.63 9.68
C VAL A 23 -5.83 -4.75 9.14
N PHE A 24 -6.14 -4.74 7.84
CA PHE A 24 -6.87 -5.82 7.19
C PHE A 24 -6.12 -7.15 7.35
N ALA A 25 -4.80 -7.14 7.15
CA ALA A 25 -3.97 -8.33 7.29
C ALA A 25 -4.00 -8.92 8.71
N GLU A 26 -3.97 -8.07 9.73
CA GLU A 26 -4.07 -8.50 11.13
C GLU A 26 -5.39 -9.21 11.44
N LYS A 27 -6.49 -8.66 10.92
CA LYS A 27 -7.83 -9.20 11.13
C LYS A 27 -8.10 -10.45 10.29
N ASN A 28 -7.37 -10.63 9.19
CA ASN A 28 -7.62 -11.72 8.23
C ASN A 28 -6.34 -12.51 7.88
N PRO A 29 -5.71 -13.22 8.84
CA PRO A 29 -4.45 -13.95 8.60
C PRO A 29 -4.54 -14.99 7.47
N GLY A 30 -5.69 -15.67 7.35
CA GLY A 30 -5.93 -16.63 6.26
C GLY A 30 -5.96 -15.95 4.89
N MET A 31 -6.64 -14.82 4.78
CA MET A 31 -6.68 -14.05 3.53
C MET A 31 -5.31 -13.49 3.16
N VAL A 32 -4.44 -13.17 4.13
CA VAL A 32 -3.06 -12.78 3.84
C VAL A 32 -2.32 -13.89 3.10
N ARG A 33 -2.43 -15.15 3.54
CA ARG A 33 -1.81 -16.28 2.84
C ARG A 33 -2.36 -16.47 1.43
N VAL A 34 -3.65 -16.22 1.23
CA VAL A 34 -4.26 -16.23 -0.11
C VAL A 34 -3.67 -15.12 -0.97
N LEU A 35 -3.64 -13.88 -0.47
CA LEU A 35 -3.10 -12.72 -1.18
C LEU A 35 -1.60 -12.83 -1.48
N LEU A 36 -0.84 -13.56 -0.65
CA LEU A 36 0.57 -13.86 -0.88
C LEU A 36 0.79 -15.05 -1.85
N GLY A 37 -0.26 -15.75 -2.25
CA GLY A 37 -0.19 -16.92 -3.13
C GLY A 37 0.16 -18.24 -2.42
N ASP A 38 0.48 -18.22 -1.12
CA ASP A 38 0.83 -19.42 -0.33
C ASP A 38 -0.28 -20.49 -0.37
N ALA A 39 -1.54 -20.05 -0.47
CA ALA A 39 -2.70 -20.94 -0.46
C ALA A 39 -3.14 -21.41 -1.87
N LEU A 40 -2.45 -21.00 -2.94
CA LEU A 40 -2.90 -21.21 -4.32
C LEU A 40 -2.18 -22.32 -5.08
N LEU A 41 -1.21 -23.00 -4.46
CA LEU A 41 -0.33 -23.97 -5.15
C LEU A 41 -1.10 -25.12 -5.85
N GLN A 42 -2.30 -25.43 -5.39
CA GLN A 42 -3.16 -26.50 -5.94
C GLN A 42 -4.46 -25.97 -6.56
N GLU A 43 -4.58 -24.65 -6.71
CA GLU A 43 -5.78 -23.99 -7.22
C GLU A 43 -5.65 -23.61 -8.70
N ASP A 44 -6.77 -23.26 -9.33
CA ASP A 44 -6.81 -22.78 -10.72
C ASP A 44 -6.01 -21.47 -10.87
N GLU A 45 -5.19 -21.37 -11.93
CA GLU A 45 -4.39 -20.18 -12.28
C GLU A 45 -5.24 -18.90 -12.34
N ARG A 46 -6.53 -19.00 -12.69
CA ARG A 46 -7.49 -17.89 -12.68
C ARG A 46 -7.64 -17.22 -11.31
N LEU A 47 -7.47 -17.97 -10.22
CA LEU A 47 -7.52 -17.42 -8.88
C LEU A 47 -6.29 -16.55 -8.59
N GLN A 48 -5.12 -16.98 -9.06
CA GLN A 48 -3.88 -16.21 -8.98
C GLN A 48 -3.98 -14.92 -9.81
N GLU A 49 -4.53 -14.99 -11.04
CA GLU A 49 -4.80 -13.81 -11.86
C GLU A 49 -5.73 -12.82 -11.15
N ARG A 50 -6.79 -13.31 -10.49
CA ARG A 50 -7.72 -12.46 -9.75
C ARG A 50 -7.04 -11.73 -8.59
N ILE A 51 -6.11 -12.39 -7.91
CA ILE A 51 -5.34 -11.76 -6.82
C ILE A 51 -4.42 -10.68 -7.36
N ASN A 52 -3.72 -10.94 -8.47
CA ASN A 52 -2.91 -9.93 -9.14
C ASN A 52 -3.76 -8.69 -9.51
N GLN A 53 -4.93 -8.89 -10.11
CA GLN A 53 -5.85 -7.80 -10.44
C GLN A 53 -6.28 -6.98 -9.21
N VAL A 54 -6.44 -7.60 -8.04
CA VAL A 54 -6.76 -6.89 -6.80
C VAL A 54 -5.58 -6.03 -6.37
N LEU A 55 -4.36 -6.58 -6.37
CA LEU A 55 -3.15 -5.83 -6.00
C LEU A 55 -2.89 -4.68 -6.99
N ASP A 56 -3.06 -4.91 -8.29
CA ASP A 56 -2.92 -3.90 -9.35
C ASP A 56 -3.90 -2.73 -9.16
N ARG A 57 -5.15 -3.03 -8.77
CA ARG A 57 -6.17 -2.00 -8.48
C ARG A 57 -5.81 -1.19 -7.24
N VAL A 58 -5.27 -1.82 -6.21
CA VAL A 58 -4.78 -1.14 -5.00
C VAL A 58 -3.62 -0.21 -5.35
N GLU A 59 -2.65 -0.71 -6.11
CA GLU A 59 -1.50 0.10 -6.55
C GLU A 59 -1.94 1.29 -7.42
N THR A 60 -2.87 1.07 -8.34
CA THR A 60 -3.45 2.14 -9.16
C THR A 60 -4.12 3.22 -8.30
N SER A 61 -4.85 2.82 -7.25
CA SER A 61 -5.51 3.74 -6.32
C SER A 61 -4.50 4.55 -5.49
N LEU A 62 -3.41 3.91 -5.05
CA LEU A 62 -2.29 4.60 -4.40
C LEU A 62 -1.64 5.61 -5.34
N LYS A 63 -1.36 5.22 -6.58
CA LYS A 63 -0.78 6.11 -7.61
C LYS A 63 -1.66 7.32 -7.88
N GLN A 64 -2.98 7.14 -7.97
CA GLN A 64 -3.91 8.25 -8.14
C GLN A 64 -3.89 9.21 -6.95
N SER A 65 -3.88 8.68 -5.72
CA SER A 65 -3.82 9.49 -4.50
C SER A 65 -2.52 10.28 -4.40
N LEU A 66 -1.39 9.67 -4.79
CA LEU A 66 -0.09 10.32 -4.87
C LEU A 66 -0.05 11.42 -5.95
N ARG A 67 -0.65 11.18 -7.12
CA ARG A 67 -0.77 12.22 -8.17
C ARG A 67 -1.55 13.43 -7.69
N ILE A 68 -2.63 13.21 -6.94
CA ILE A 68 -3.40 14.29 -6.32
C ILE A 68 -2.50 15.09 -5.35
N ALA A 69 -1.75 14.41 -4.47
CA ALA A 69 -0.80 15.06 -3.57
C ALA A 69 0.28 15.86 -4.34
N GLN A 70 0.87 15.30 -5.38
CA GLN A 70 1.91 15.96 -6.18
C GLN A 70 1.38 17.19 -6.92
N SER A 71 0.19 17.11 -7.51
CA SER A 71 -0.44 18.26 -8.19
C SER A 71 -0.76 19.45 -7.27
N GLN A 72 -0.73 19.24 -5.95
CA GLN A 72 -0.97 20.27 -4.95
C GLN A 72 0.31 20.97 -4.50
N HIS A 73 1.46 20.31 -4.60
CA HIS A 73 2.78 20.94 -4.45
C HIS A 73 3.07 21.77 -5.73
N GLN A 74 3.07 23.09 -5.60
CA GLN A 74 3.33 24.05 -6.70
C GLN A 74 4.79 24.07 -7.20
N ASP A 75 5.66 23.17 -6.74
CA ASP A 75 7.02 23.06 -7.21
C ASP A 75 7.03 22.31 -8.55
N GLY A 76 7.12 23.08 -9.63
CA GLY A 76 6.97 22.69 -11.04
C GLY A 76 8.00 21.71 -11.61
N ALA A 77 8.46 20.72 -10.83
CA ALA A 77 9.11 19.54 -11.36
C ALA A 77 8.07 18.43 -11.48
N ALA A 78 7.51 18.25 -12.69
CA ALA A 78 6.74 17.08 -13.08
C ALA A 78 7.65 15.84 -13.09
N SER A 79 8.11 15.42 -11.93
CA SER A 79 8.77 14.12 -11.78
C SER A 79 7.66 13.09 -11.69
N ASP A 80 7.61 12.11 -12.60
CA ASP A 80 6.67 10.98 -12.57
C ASP A 80 7.04 10.00 -11.43
N THR A 81 7.28 10.52 -10.23
CA THR A 81 7.64 9.76 -9.05
C THR A 81 6.43 9.09 -8.43
N ALA A 82 5.20 9.50 -8.75
CA ALA A 82 3.99 8.88 -8.20
C ALA A 82 3.90 7.38 -8.50
N GLY A 83 4.34 6.95 -9.68
CA GLY A 83 4.40 5.53 -10.03
C GLY A 83 5.46 4.77 -9.23
N LEU A 84 6.64 5.36 -9.05
CA LEU A 84 7.70 4.75 -8.24
C LEU A 84 7.30 4.70 -6.75
N GLN A 85 6.74 5.78 -6.23
CA GLN A 85 6.23 5.89 -4.85
C GLN A 85 5.10 4.88 -4.61
N SER A 86 4.16 4.70 -5.54
CA SER A 86 3.10 3.68 -5.39
C SER A 86 3.67 2.27 -5.35
N ALA A 87 4.62 1.95 -6.24
CA ALA A 87 5.28 0.65 -6.29
C ALA A 87 6.09 0.36 -5.00
N LEU A 88 6.77 1.37 -4.46
CA LEU A 88 7.50 1.27 -3.19
C LEU A 88 6.57 1.04 -2.01
N LEU A 89 5.45 1.78 -1.93
CA LEU A 89 4.43 1.59 -0.89
C LEU A 89 3.80 0.20 -0.99
N MET A 90 3.51 -0.28 -2.20
CA MET A 90 2.95 -1.60 -2.41
C MET A 90 3.94 -2.70 -2.01
N SER A 91 5.20 -2.56 -2.40
CA SER A 91 6.29 -3.46 -1.99
C SER A 91 6.45 -3.50 -0.46
N TYR A 92 6.32 -2.35 0.20
CA TYR A 92 6.34 -2.26 1.66
C TYR A 92 5.16 -3.02 2.30
N VAL A 93 3.93 -2.85 1.79
CA VAL A 93 2.75 -3.57 2.27
C VAL A 93 2.90 -5.09 2.12
N VAL A 94 3.31 -5.54 0.93
CA VAL A 94 3.52 -6.98 0.66
C VAL A 94 4.64 -7.53 1.55
N GLY A 95 5.73 -6.78 1.75
CA GLY A 95 6.81 -7.15 2.67
C GLY A 95 6.35 -7.29 4.12
N ARG A 96 5.47 -6.40 4.59
CA ARG A 96 4.84 -6.50 5.92
C ARG A 96 3.97 -7.75 6.05
N TRP A 97 3.16 -8.04 5.03
CA TRP A 97 2.33 -9.23 4.99
C TRP A 97 3.15 -10.52 5.02
N HIS A 98 4.22 -10.62 4.23
CA HIS A 98 5.14 -11.76 4.29
C HIS A 98 5.79 -11.91 5.66
N ARG A 99 6.26 -10.82 6.28
CA ARG A 99 6.87 -10.86 7.62
C ARG A 99 5.86 -11.35 8.67
N PHE A 100 4.61 -10.92 8.57
CA PHE A 100 3.52 -11.38 9.43
C PHE A 100 3.26 -12.87 9.24
N ALA A 101 3.06 -13.33 7.99
CA ALA A 101 2.82 -14.74 7.68
C ALA A 101 3.98 -15.65 8.15
N ARG A 102 5.24 -15.29 7.84
CA ARG A 102 6.44 -16.04 8.25
C ARG A 102 6.66 -16.08 9.75
N SER A 103 6.16 -15.10 10.49
CA SER A 103 6.25 -15.08 11.95
C SER A 103 5.20 -15.98 12.64
N GLY A 104 4.36 -16.69 11.86
CA GLY A 104 3.20 -17.39 12.41
C GLY A 104 2.15 -16.43 12.96
N PHE A 105 2.00 -15.26 12.32
CA PHE A 105 1.04 -14.22 12.68
C PHE A 105 1.29 -13.54 14.03
N ARG A 106 2.56 -13.46 14.45
CA ARG A 106 2.96 -12.86 15.73
C ARG A 106 3.49 -11.44 15.61
N LYS A 107 4.15 -11.12 14.50
CA LYS A 107 4.70 -9.77 14.23
C LYS A 107 3.68 -8.94 13.48
N LEU A 108 3.04 -7.98 14.15
CA LEU A 108 1.91 -7.27 13.58
C LEU A 108 2.35 -6.38 12.40
N PRO A 109 1.69 -6.46 11.22
CA PRO A 109 1.93 -5.58 10.08
C PRO A 109 1.88 -4.09 10.43
N SER A 110 1.06 -3.70 11.41
CA SER A 110 0.88 -2.30 11.82
C SER A 110 1.95 -1.74 12.76
N GLU A 111 2.88 -2.57 13.24
CA GLU A 111 3.96 -2.11 14.12
C GLU A 111 4.82 -1.05 13.44
N GLY A 112 4.78 0.20 13.91
CA GLY A 112 5.62 1.28 13.39
C GLY A 112 5.20 1.82 12.02
N ILE A 113 3.91 1.80 11.67
CA ILE A 113 3.40 2.37 10.42
C ILE A 113 3.84 3.84 10.24
N GLU A 114 3.57 4.69 11.22
CA GLU A 114 3.79 6.14 11.09
C GLU A 114 5.26 6.50 10.78
N PRO A 115 6.28 6.01 11.51
CA PRO A 115 7.67 6.30 11.17
C PRO A 115 8.08 5.71 9.81
N SER A 116 7.59 4.53 9.43
CA SER A 116 7.87 3.96 8.10
C SER A 116 7.25 4.80 6.97
N LEU A 117 6.00 5.20 7.11
CA LEU A 117 5.32 6.04 6.12
C LEU A 117 5.95 7.42 6.01
N ARG A 118 6.39 8.01 7.13
CA ARG A 118 7.14 9.27 7.08
C ARG A 118 8.37 9.13 6.19
N ILE A 119 9.18 8.09 6.39
CA ILE A 119 10.40 7.85 5.58
C ILE A 119 10.05 7.64 4.10
N LEU A 120 9.02 6.85 3.81
CA LEU A 120 8.64 6.50 2.44
C LEU A 120 7.99 7.67 1.66
N LEU A 121 7.36 8.62 2.36
CA LEU A 121 6.68 9.77 1.75
C LEU A 121 7.53 11.04 1.74
N THR A 122 8.69 11.04 2.39
CA THR A 122 9.66 12.16 2.35
C THR A 122 10.67 12.08 1.20
N ALA A 123 10.60 11.04 0.36
CA ALA A 123 11.48 10.82 -0.79
C ALA A 123 10.81 11.33 -2.09
#